data_AF-A0ABC8TS98-F1
#
_entry.id   AF-A0ABC8TS98-F1
#
_cell.length_a   1.000
_cell.length_b   1.000
_cell.length_c   1.000
_cell.angle_alpha   90.00
_cell.angle_beta   90.00
_cell.angle_gamma   90.00
#
_symmetry.space_group_name_H-M   'P 1'
#
loop_
_entity.id
_entity.type
_entity.pdbx_description
1 polymer ?
#
loop_
_entity_poly.entity_id
_entity_poly.type
_entity_poly.pdbx_seq_one_letter_code
_entity_poly.pdbx_strand_id
1 'polypeptide(L)'
;MEQSTNISDSTLEGLDQAILRLKTERKVRFQKLKDIVASLFDLWNLMDSTKEERSNFSRITSILRSSESEIVESGALSMEIIQQVSSEVERLTKLKASRMKELVMKKRSELEDICCKTHIEPDPSTAAEKSQAMIDSGLVDPCELLANIEAQISKAKDEALSRKEIMDRIERWLSACDEENWLEDYNQDENRYTAGRGAHINLKRAERARMAVNKIPAIVDNLVNKTLAWENETKKLFLYDGVRLVSILEDYKITRQQREEQKRQFRDQKKLHDMLLTEKEAMFGSKPSPRRSTSFRKANGYRANGNGSVTPSPRRNSVGCATPELLTPRSYSGRQNGYFKEMRRLSTAPLNFVAITKEDVMSFSSVCGSEPESPPQA
;
A
#
# COMPACT_ATOMS: atom_id res chain seq x y z
N MET A 1 -10.92 60.08 59.19
CA MET A 1 -11.52 61.19 58.42
C MET A 1 -12.85 60.68 57.90
N GLU A 2 -13.94 61.09 58.56
CA GLU A 2 -15.30 60.77 58.13
C GLU A 2 -15.58 61.53 56.83
N GLN A 3 -15.80 60.80 55.74
CA GLN A 3 -16.28 61.39 54.49
C GLN A 3 -17.75 61.72 54.66
N SER A 4 -18.07 63.00 54.88
CA SER A 4 -19.43 63.51 54.79
C SER A 4 -19.92 63.38 53.35
N THR A 5 -20.86 62.46 53.10
CA THR A 5 -21.58 62.37 51.83
C THR A 5 -22.47 63.61 51.69
N ASN A 6 -22.02 64.59 50.89
CA ASN A 6 -22.85 65.74 50.52
C ASN A 6 -24.00 65.25 49.64
N ILE A 7 -25.22 65.21 50.21
CA ILE A 7 -26.47 64.92 49.51
C ILE A 7 -26.87 66.20 48.75
N SER A 8 -26.38 66.36 47.52
CA SER A 8 -26.81 67.41 46.58
C SER A 8 -27.53 66.80 45.39
N ASP A 9 -28.36 67.59 44.70
CA ASP A 9 -29.09 67.15 43.49
C ASP A 9 -28.16 66.59 42.41
N SER A 10 -26.95 67.16 42.27
CA SER A 10 -25.92 66.65 41.38
C SER A 10 -25.39 65.26 41.78
N THR A 11 -25.32 64.96 43.09
CA THR A 11 -24.92 63.65 43.60
C THR A 11 -26.02 62.62 43.34
N LEU A 12 -27.30 63.00 43.48
CA LEU A 12 -28.45 62.14 43.16
C LEU A 12 -28.54 61.86 41.66
N GLU A 13 -28.39 62.87 40.80
CA GLU A 13 -28.39 62.69 39.34
C GLU A 13 -27.21 61.81 38.88
N GLY A 14 -26.03 61.98 39.48
CA GLY A 14 -24.87 61.12 39.24
C GLY A 14 -25.13 59.64 39.62
N LEU A 15 -25.83 59.39 40.72
CA LEU A 15 -26.24 58.05 41.13
C LEU A 15 -27.28 57.44 40.17
N ASP A 16 -28.27 58.21 39.72
CA ASP A 16 -29.25 57.75 38.74
C ASP A 16 -28.59 57.38 37.39
N GLN A 17 -27.62 58.19 36.94
CA GLN A 17 -26.82 57.85 35.76
C GLN A 17 -25.99 56.57 35.98
N ALA A 18 -25.39 56.38 37.17
CA ALA A 18 -24.65 55.17 37.49
C ALA A 18 -25.56 53.92 37.52
N ILE A 19 -26.77 54.02 38.06
CA ILE A 19 -27.78 52.95 38.07
C ILE A 19 -28.18 52.59 36.64
N LEU A 20 -28.45 53.58 35.80
CA LEU A 20 -28.78 53.36 34.39
C LEU A 20 -27.64 52.64 33.66
N ARG A 21 -26.39 53.08 33.85
CA ARG A 21 -25.21 52.42 33.28
C ARG A 21 -25.09 50.96 33.73
N LEU A 22 -25.21 50.68 35.03
CA LEU A 22 -25.15 49.32 35.55
C LEU A 22 -26.29 48.42 35.03
N LYS A 23 -27.50 48.96 34.87
CA LYS A 23 -28.62 48.25 34.24
C LYS A 23 -28.33 47.91 32.77
N THR A 24 -27.76 48.84 32.01
CA THR A 24 -27.37 48.57 30.62
C THR A 24 -26.25 47.54 30.51
N GLU A 25 -25.24 47.62 31.38
CA GLU A 25 -24.14 46.66 31.41
C GLU A 25 -24.62 45.26 31.76
N ARG A 26 -25.53 45.13 32.74
CA ARG A 26 -26.17 43.87 33.10
C ARG A 26 -26.84 43.22 31.89
N LYS A 27 -27.63 43.98 31.13
CA LYS A 27 -28.29 43.50 29.89
C LYS A 27 -27.29 42.99 28.87
N VAL A 28 -26.24 43.77 28.61
CA VAL A 28 -25.19 43.42 27.63
C VAL A 28 -24.47 42.13 28.06
N ARG A 29 -24.10 42.02 29.34
CA ARG A 29 -23.43 40.83 29.88
C ARG A 29 -24.32 39.59 29.82
N PHE A 30 -25.60 39.73 30.16
CA PHE A 30 -26.56 38.63 30.06
C PHE A 30 -26.75 38.14 28.62
N GLN A 31 -26.91 39.06 27.67
CA GLN A 31 -27.04 38.70 26.26
C GLN A 31 -25.77 38.03 25.72
N LYS A 32 -24.59 38.58 26.03
CA LYS A 32 -23.31 37.98 25.65
C LYS A 32 -23.17 36.56 26.20
N LEU A 33 -23.52 36.34 27.48
CA LEU A 33 -23.49 35.01 28.08
C LEU A 33 -24.44 34.05 27.36
N LYS A 34 -25.65 34.50 27.00
CA LYS A 34 -26.62 33.71 26.25
C LYS A 34 -26.07 33.26 24.89
N ASP A 35 -25.43 34.17 24.14
CA ASP A 35 -24.90 33.87 22.81
C ASP A 35 -23.73 32.87 22.87
N ILE A 36 -22.83 33.02 23.86
CA ILE A 36 -21.70 32.12 24.06
C ILE A 36 -22.20 30.74 24.50
N VAL A 37 -23.16 30.67 25.42
CA VAL A 37 -23.73 29.39 25.88
C VAL A 37 -24.48 28.69 24.75
N ALA A 38 -25.17 29.41 23.86
CA ALA A 38 -25.77 28.82 22.67
C ALA A 38 -24.72 28.15 21.78
N SER A 39 -23.62 28.85 21.50
CA SER A 39 -22.48 28.31 20.74
C SER A 39 -21.85 27.08 21.43
N LEU A 40 -21.77 27.09 22.76
CA LEU A 40 -21.28 25.98 23.56
C LEU A 40 -22.18 24.74 23.44
N PHE A 41 -23.51 24.94 23.48
CA PHE A 41 -24.47 23.85 23.27
C PHE A 41 -24.34 23.21 21.89
N ASP A 42 -24.21 24.02 20.84
CA ASP A 42 -24.01 23.53 19.48
C ASP A 42 -22.72 22.70 19.37
N LEU A 43 -21.62 23.17 19.98
CA LEU A 43 -20.36 22.43 20.01
C LEU A 43 -20.46 21.13 20.80
N TRP A 44 -21.11 21.11 21.97
CA TRP A 44 -21.30 19.88 22.74
C TRP A 44 -22.11 18.83 21.98
N ASN A 45 -23.13 19.26 21.23
CA ASN A 45 -23.94 18.37 20.42
C ASN A 45 -23.17 17.86 19.20
N LEU A 46 -22.34 18.70 18.58
CA LEU A 46 -21.51 18.30 17.45
C LEU A 46 -20.36 17.37 17.84
N MET A 47 -19.75 17.60 19.01
CA MET A 47 -18.56 16.88 19.47
C MET A 47 -18.86 15.67 20.35
N ASP A 48 -20.15 15.36 20.56
CA ASP A 48 -20.66 14.32 21.46
C ASP A 48 -20.05 14.41 22.88
N SER A 49 -19.94 15.64 23.42
CA SER A 49 -19.37 15.88 24.75
C SER A 49 -20.14 15.15 25.84
N THR A 50 -19.40 14.56 26.79
CA THR A 50 -19.99 13.68 27.80
C THR A 50 -20.85 14.45 28.81
N LYS A 51 -21.68 13.73 29.56
CA LYS A 51 -22.55 14.35 30.57
C LYS A 51 -21.74 15.02 31.68
N GLU A 52 -20.57 14.47 32.01
CA GLU A 52 -19.65 14.99 33.01
C GLU A 52 -19.07 16.34 32.56
N GLU A 53 -18.62 16.45 31.30
CA GLU A 53 -18.12 17.69 30.71
C GLU A 53 -19.19 18.79 30.70
N ARG A 54 -20.43 18.43 30.32
CA ARG A 54 -21.59 19.34 30.34
C ARG A 54 -21.98 19.75 31.77
N SER A 55 -21.84 18.86 32.75
CA SER A 55 -22.18 19.09 34.15
C SER A 55 -21.35 20.20 34.80
N ASN A 56 -20.11 20.39 34.34
CA ASN A 56 -19.22 21.48 34.80
C ASN A 56 -19.81 22.89 34.57
N PHE A 57 -20.76 23.01 33.63
CA PHE A 57 -21.46 24.25 33.28
C PHE A 57 -22.94 24.25 33.68
N SER A 58 -23.36 23.31 34.53
CA SER A 58 -24.75 23.18 35.02
C SER A 58 -25.27 24.44 35.71
N ARG A 59 -24.43 25.09 36.53
CA ARG A 59 -24.76 26.37 37.20
C ARG A 59 -25.11 27.46 36.17
N ILE A 60 -24.30 27.59 35.13
CA ILE A 60 -24.48 28.60 34.07
C ILE A 60 -25.72 28.28 33.23
N THR A 61 -25.94 27.01 32.95
CA THR A 61 -27.16 26.53 32.28
C THR A 61 -28.41 26.82 33.11
N SER A 62 -28.33 26.76 34.44
CA SER A 62 -29.43 27.14 35.33
C SER A 62 -29.70 28.65 35.30
N ILE A 63 -28.65 29.48 35.33
CA ILE A 63 -28.76 30.94 35.24
C ILE A 63 -29.45 31.37 33.94
N LEU A 64 -29.15 30.70 32.84
CA LEU A 64 -29.73 31.04 31.53
C LEU A 64 -31.22 30.63 31.40
N ARG A 65 -31.69 29.70 32.24
CA ARG A 65 -33.11 29.29 32.27
C ARG A 65 -34.00 30.34 32.95
N SER A 66 -33.42 31.21 33.79
CA SER A 66 -34.10 32.30 34.47
C SER A 66 -34.19 33.57 33.61
N SER A 67 -35.14 34.46 33.92
CA SER A 67 -35.20 35.79 33.29
C SER A 67 -34.10 36.72 33.84
N GLU A 68 -33.66 37.71 33.06
CA GLU A 68 -32.62 38.67 33.49
C GLU A 68 -32.97 39.33 34.84
N SER A 69 -34.26 39.64 35.06
CA SER A 69 -34.79 40.25 36.28
C SER A 69 -34.78 39.33 37.50
N GLU A 70 -34.76 38.00 37.31
CA GLU A 70 -34.78 37.00 38.38
C GLU A 70 -33.38 36.61 38.88
N ILE A 71 -32.31 37.10 38.24
CA ILE A 71 -30.93 36.82 38.66
C ILE A 71 -30.60 37.65 39.90
N VAL A 72 -30.86 37.10 41.08
CA VAL A 72 -30.56 37.73 42.38
C VAL A 72 -29.13 37.38 42.87
N GLU A 73 -28.55 36.30 42.33
CA GLU A 73 -27.27 35.76 42.81
C GLU A 73 -26.09 36.67 42.44
N SER A 74 -25.28 37.03 43.44
CA SER A 74 -24.08 37.86 43.26
C SER A 74 -23.05 37.11 42.40
N GLY A 75 -22.45 37.82 41.44
CA GLY A 75 -21.43 37.25 40.55
C GLY A 75 -21.95 36.31 39.46
N ALA A 76 -23.26 36.12 39.30
CA ALA A 76 -23.83 35.27 38.25
C ALA A 76 -23.49 35.76 36.82
N LEU A 77 -23.33 37.07 36.64
CA LEU A 77 -22.92 37.73 35.39
C LEU A 77 -21.54 38.38 35.52
N SER A 78 -20.68 37.79 36.36
CA SER A 78 -19.32 38.29 36.52
C SER A 78 -18.51 38.11 35.22
N MET A 79 -17.45 38.90 35.07
CA MET A 79 -16.59 38.80 33.90
C MET A 79 -15.88 37.44 33.86
N GLU A 80 -15.56 36.89 35.03
CA GLU A 80 -14.92 35.58 35.20
C GLU A 80 -15.80 34.45 34.63
N ILE A 81 -17.11 34.47 34.89
CA ILE A 81 -18.03 33.47 34.33
C ILE A 81 -18.11 33.57 32.81
N ILE A 82 -18.25 34.79 32.28
CA ILE A 82 -18.28 35.01 30.82
C ILE A 82 -16.96 34.53 30.19
N GLN A 83 -15.84 34.83 30.82
CA GLN A 83 -14.51 34.40 30.37
C GLN A 83 -14.36 32.87 30.42
N GLN A 84 -14.88 32.22 31.46
CA GLN A 84 -14.84 30.76 31.62
C GLN A 84 -15.63 30.04 30.51
N VAL A 85 -16.83 30.52 30.16
CA VAL A 85 -17.60 29.92 29.06
C VAL A 85 -16.95 30.21 27.72
N SER A 86 -16.43 31.44 27.54
CA SER A 86 -15.73 31.83 26.31
C SER A 86 -14.49 30.97 26.06
N SER A 87 -13.68 30.72 27.10
CA SER A 87 -12.49 29.89 26.99
C SER A 87 -12.83 28.43 26.69
N GLU A 88 -13.95 27.93 27.21
CA GLU A 88 -14.42 26.57 26.87
C GLU A 88 -14.88 26.47 25.42
N VAL A 89 -15.63 27.45 24.90
CA VAL A 89 -16.00 27.51 23.48
C VAL A 89 -14.75 27.55 22.60
N GLU A 90 -13.74 28.36 22.97
CA GLU A 90 -12.47 28.43 22.26
C GLU A 90 -11.73 27.08 22.29
N ARG A 91 -11.67 26.42 23.47
CA ARG A 91 -11.06 25.10 23.64
C ARG A 91 -11.74 24.05 22.76
N LEU A 92 -13.07 23.98 22.76
CA LEU A 92 -13.84 23.06 21.94
C LEU A 92 -13.71 23.35 20.44
N THR A 93 -13.63 24.62 20.07
CA THR A 93 -13.39 25.03 18.67
C THR A 93 -12.00 24.57 18.20
N LYS A 94 -10.96 24.74 19.02
CA LYS A 94 -9.62 24.20 18.74
C LYS A 94 -9.63 22.68 18.65
N LEU A 95 -10.34 22.01 19.55
CA LEU A 95 -10.48 20.55 19.52
C LEU A 95 -11.20 20.07 18.25
N LYS A 96 -12.27 20.75 17.85
CA LYS A 96 -12.99 20.48 16.60
C LYS A 96 -12.06 20.62 15.39
N ALA A 97 -11.29 21.70 15.31
CA ALA A 97 -10.33 21.91 14.23
C ALA A 97 -9.25 20.80 14.20
N SER A 98 -8.73 20.42 15.37
CA SER A 98 -7.77 19.31 15.50
C SER A 98 -8.35 17.97 15.03
N ARG A 99 -9.57 17.62 15.45
CA ARG A 99 -10.26 16.41 15.00
C ARG A 99 -10.56 16.43 13.49
N MET A 100 -10.96 17.59 12.96
CA MET A 100 -11.23 17.72 11.53
C MET A 100 -9.96 17.51 10.69
N LYS A 101 -8.84 18.08 11.13
CA LYS A 101 -7.51 17.84 10.55
C LYS A 101 -7.14 16.35 10.60
N GLU A 102 -7.30 15.68 11.74
CA GLU A 102 -7.07 14.24 11.85
C GLU A 102 -7.94 13.43 10.88
N LEU A 103 -9.23 13.78 10.77
CA LEU A 103 -10.17 13.12 9.86
C LEU A 103 -9.75 13.27 8.40
N VAL A 104 -9.33 14.47 7.99
CA VAL A 104 -8.77 14.73 6.65
C VAL A 104 -7.57 13.83 6.39
N MET A 105 -6.62 13.74 7.33
CA MET A 105 -5.43 12.90 7.16
C MET A 105 -5.80 11.42 7.06
N LYS A 106 -6.70 10.94 7.90
CA LYS A 106 -7.19 9.56 7.86
C LYS A 106 -7.87 9.23 6.54
N LYS A 107 -8.72 10.12 6.03
CA LYS A 107 -9.36 9.96 4.72
C LYS A 107 -8.34 10.02 3.58
N ARG A 108 -7.31 10.87 3.68
CA ARG A 108 -6.25 10.90 2.68
C ARG A 108 -5.46 9.59 2.65
N SER A 109 -5.19 8.97 3.79
CA SER A 109 -4.57 7.64 3.85
C SER A 109 -5.49 6.54 3.29
N GLU A 110 -6.81 6.59 3.53
CA GLU A 110 -7.78 5.67 2.88
C GLU A 110 -7.68 5.76 1.35
N LEU A 111 -7.58 6.97 0.81
CA LEU A 111 -7.38 7.19 -0.63
C LEU A 111 -6.07 6.57 -1.13
N GLU A 112 -4.95 6.77 -0.41
CA GLU A 112 -3.64 6.19 -0.78
C GLU A 112 -3.67 4.67 -0.81
N ASP A 113 -4.29 4.06 0.20
CA ASP A 113 -4.41 2.61 0.27
C ASP A 113 -5.18 2.04 -0.92
N ILE A 114 -6.25 2.71 -1.35
CA ILE A 114 -7.03 2.31 -2.53
C ILE A 114 -6.20 2.50 -3.80
N CYS A 115 -5.57 3.66 -3.96
CA CYS A 115 -4.71 3.98 -5.10
C CYS A 115 -3.54 3.00 -5.24
N CYS A 116 -2.86 2.69 -4.13
CA CYS A 116 -1.76 1.74 -4.07
C CYS A 116 -2.20 0.32 -4.48
N LYS A 117 -3.33 -0.17 -3.97
CA LYS A 117 -3.87 -1.50 -4.34
C LYS A 117 -4.31 -1.60 -5.80
N THR A 118 -4.61 -0.47 -6.43
CA THR A 118 -5.17 -0.39 -7.80
C THR A 118 -4.18 0.18 -8.81
N HIS A 119 -2.95 0.45 -8.37
CA HIS A 119 -1.87 1.04 -9.17
C HIS A 119 -2.30 2.34 -9.86
N ILE A 120 -3.11 3.14 -9.16
CA ILE A 120 -3.52 4.50 -9.56
C ILE A 120 -2.59 5.49 -8.86
N GLU A 121 -2.11 6.50 -9.56
CA GLU A 121 -1.40 7.60 -8.91
C GLU A 121 -2.39 8.49 -8.16
N PRO A 122 -2.22 8.66 -6.83
CA PRO A 122 -3.04 9.57 -6.07
C PRO A 122 -2.73 11.02 -6.46
N ASP A 123 -3.73 11.89 -6.34
CA ASP A 123 -3.59 13.29 -6.68
C ASP A 123 -2.49 13.96 -5.81
N PRO A 124 -1.42 14.50 -6.42
CA PRO A 124 -0.32 15.11 -5.69
C PRO A 124 -0.68 16.46 -5.07
N SER A 125 -1.82 17.06 -5.44
CA SER A 125 -2.30 18.31 -4.83
C SER A 125 -2.84 18.08 -3.42
N THR A 126 -3.45 16.93 -3.17
CA THR A 126 -4.01 16.54 -1.86
C THR A 126 -3.03 15.73 -1.01
N ALA A 127 -1.77 15.60 -1.42
CA ALA A 127 -0.74 14.85 -0.69
C ALA A 127 -0.71 15.22 0.80
N ALA A 128 -0.44 14.23 1.66
CA ALA A 128 -0.52 14.37 3.13
C ALA A 128 0.17 15.64 3.65
N GLU A 129 1.43 15.88 3.26
CA GLU A 129 2.22 17.04 3.69
C GLU A 129 1.64 18.37 3.19
N LYS A 130 1.11 18.40 1.96
CA LYS A 130 0.51 19.61 1.37
C LYS A 130 -0.84 19.93 2.01
N SER A 131 -1.70 18.93 2.15
CA SER A 131 -2.98 19.04 2.86
C SER A 131 -2.74 19.53 4.29
N GLN A 132 -1.72 18.99 4.96
CA GLN A 132 -1.33 19.38 6.29
C GLN A 132 -0.91 20.86 6.36
N ALA A 133 -0.01 21.28 5.46
CA ALA A 133 0.44 22.67 5.40
C ALA A 133 -0.69 23.66 5.02
N MET A 134 -1.60 23.27 4.12
CA MET A 134 -2.75 24.10 3.71
C MET A 134 -3.72 24.33 4.87
N ILE A 135 -3.97 23.32 5.70
CA ILE A 135 -4.78 23.43 6.90
C ILE A 135 -4.10 24.34 7.93
N ASP A 136 -2.82 24.11 8.21
CA ASP A 136 -2.09 24.85 9.26
C ASP A 136 -1.88 26.32 8.90
N SER A 137 -1.75 26.64 7.61
CA SER A 137 -1.69 28.02 7.11
C SER A 137 -3.06 28.71 7.01
N GLY A 138 -4.15 27.99 7.26
CA GLY A 138 -5.52 28.51 7.10
C GLY A 138 -5.89 28.84 5.67
N LEU A 139 -5.14 28.32 4.68
CA LEU A 139 -5.38 28.58 3.27
C LEU A 139 -6.64 27.87 2.75
N VAL A 140 -7.00 26.75 3.37
CA VAL A 140 -8.15 25.91 2.97
C VAL A 140 -8.97 25.53 4.20
N ASP A 141 -10.30 25.54 4.05
CA ASP A 141 -11.19 25.01 5.07
C ASP A 141 -11.09 23.47 5.14
N PRO A 142 -10.82 22.88 6.32
CA PRO A 142 -10.74 21.44 6.46
C PRO A 142 -12.01 20.68 6.05
N CYS A 143 -13.21 21.26 6.16
CA CYS A 143 -14.45 20.59 5.77
C CYS A 143 -14.58 20.47 4.25
N GLU A 144 -14.25 21.53 3.51
CA GLU A 144 -14.21 21.51 2.04
C GLU A 144 -13.15 20.52 1.51
N LEU A 145 -11.95 20.54 2.11
CA LEU A 145 -10.89 19.60 1.74
C LEU A 145 -11.29 18.15 2.01
N LEU A 146 -11.95 17.88 3.14
CA LEU A 146 -12.49 16.56 3.45
C LEU A 146 -13.48 16.09 2.38
N ALA A 147 -14.45 16.93 2.01
CA ALA A 147 -15.43 16.60 0.98
C ALA A 147 -14.78 16.31 -0.38
N ASN A 148 -13.75 17.08 -0.76
CA ASN A 148 -12.96 16.82 -1.96
C ASN A 148 -12.26 15.46 -1.90
N ILE A 149 -11.61 15.13 -0.78
CA ILE A 149 -10.94 13.82 -0.62
C ILE A 149 -11.96 12.68 -0.66
N GLU A 150 -13.14 12.83 -0.06
CA GLU A 150 -14.21 11.82 -0.13
C GLU A 150 -14.74 11.62 -1.56
N ALA A 151 -14.83 12.68 -2.34
CA ALA A 151 -15.13 12.59 -3.77
C ALA A 151 -14.01 11.85 -4.54
N GLN A 152 -12.74 12.14 -4.23
CA GLN A 152 -11.59 11.41 -4.81
C GLN A 152 -11.61 9.92 -4.44
N ILE A 153 -11.94 9.57 -3.19
CA ILE A 153 -12.10 8.18 -2.74
C ILE A 153 -13.19 7.48 -3.54
N SER A 154 -14.34 8.14 -3.72
CA SER A 154 -15.47 7.58 -4.47
C SER A 154 -15.08 7.29 -5.91
N LYS A 155 -14.44 8.27 -6.58
CA LYS A 155 -13.90 8.10 -7.93
C LYS A 155 -12.85 7.00 -8.02
N ALA A 156 -11.94 6.91 -7.05
CA ALA A 156 -10.92 5.86 -7.00
C ALA A 156 -11.54 4.47 -6.82
N LYS A 157 -12.61 4.33 -6.02
CA LYS A 157 -13.37 3.08 -5.86
C LYS A 157 -14.06 2.68 -7.17
N ASP A 158 -14.68 3.61 -7.87
CA ASP A 158 -15.31 3.34 -9.17
C ASP A 158 -14.28 2.91 -10.24
N GLU A 159 -13.15 3.62 -10.30
CA GLU A 159 -12.05 3.25 -11.20
C GLU A 159 -11.45 1.88 -10.82
N ALA A 160 -11.34 1.57 -9.53
CA ALA A 160 -10.89 0.25 -9.04
C ALA A 160 -11.80 -0.89 -9.54
N LEU A 161 -13.11 -0.70 -9.51
CA LEU A 161 -14.08 -1.67 -10.01
C LEU A 161 -13.95 -1.85 -11.53
N SER A 162 -13.79 -0.74 -12.26
CA SER A 162 -13.57 -0.76 -13.70
C SER A 162 -12.28 -1.49 -14.10
N ARG A 163 -11.20 -1.29 -13.34
CA ARG A 163 -9.88 -1.92 -13.57
C ARG A 163 -9.81 -3.39 -13.16
N LYS A 164 -10.76 -3.88 -12.36
CA LYS A 164 -10.72 -5.19 -11.70
C LYS A 164 -10.34 -6.33 -12.65
N GLU A 165 -10.98 -6.43 -13.81
CA GLU A 165 -10.71 -7.53 -14.75
C GLU A 165 -9.28 -7.50 -15.29
N ILE A 166 -8.73 -6.31 -15.53
CA ILE A 166 -7.34 -6.14 -15.99
C ILE A 166 -6.38 -6.49 -14.85
N MET A 167 -6.65 -6.02 -13.63
CA MET A 167 -5.84 -6.35 -12.45
C MET A 167 -5.78 -7.86 -12.19
N ASP A 168 -6.91 -8.57 -12.27
CA ASP A 168 -6.96 -10.04 -12.13
C ASP A 168 -6.16 -10.76 -13.23
N ARG A 169 -6.01 -10.15 -14.42
CA ARG A 169 -5.19 -10.69 -15.52
C ARG A 169 -3.71 -10.39 -15.31
N ILE A 170 -3.36 -9.22 -14.78
CA ILE A 170 -2.00 -8.87 -14.37
C ILE A 170 -1.53 -9.85 -13.30
N GLU A 171 -2.32 -10.11 -12.26
CA GLU A 171 -1.96 -11.07 -11.20
C GLU A 171 -1.68 -12.48 -11.76
N ARG A 172 -2.52 -12.93 -12.72
CA ARG A 172 -2.31 -14.20 -13.42
C ARG A 172 -1.02 -14.22 -14.25
N TRP A 173 -0.72 -13.11 -14.94
CA TRP A 173 0.52 -12.97 -15.70
C TRP A 173 1.75 -12.98 -14.79
N LEU A 174 1.75 -12.19 -13.71
CA LEU A 174 2.83 -12.15 -12.73
C LEU A 174 3.05 -13.52 -12.08
N SER A 175 1.97 -14.21 -11.70
CA SER A 175 2.06 -15.59 -11.15
C SER A 175 2.70 -16.57 -12.14
N ALA A 176 2.42 -16.42 -13.43
CA ALA A 176 3.05 -17.25 -14.46
C ALA A 176 4.54 -16.91 -14.64
N CYS A 177 4.91 -15.63 -14.51
CA CYS A 177 6.32 -15.19 -14.51
C CYS A 177 7.07 -15.73 -13.26
N ASP A 178 6.43 -15.77 -12.09
CA ASP A 178 7.02 -16.36 -10.89
C ASP A 178 7.30 -17.86 -11.04
N GLU A 179 6.37 -18.59 -11.68
CA GLU A 179 6.60 -20.00 -12.02
C GLU A 179 7.68 -20.18 -13.12
N GLU A 180 7.85 -19.22 -14.05
CA GLU A 180 8.96 -19.20 -15.00
C GLU A 180 10.31 -19.09 -14.27
N ASN A 181 10.43 -18.09 -13.38
CA ASN A 181 11.64 -17.87 -12.59
C ASN A 181 11.97 -19.09 -11.71
N TRP A 182 10.98 -19.64 -11.01
CA TRP A 182 11.16 -20.85 -10.21
C TRP A 182 11.63 -22.06 -11.04
N LEU A 183 11.09 -22.23 -12.26
CA LEU A 183 11.51 -23.29 -13.17
C LEU A 183 12.93 -23.07 -13.67
N GLU A 184 13.34 -21.83 -13.92
CA GLU A 184 14.71 -21.49 -14.30
C GLU A 184 15.69 -21.84 -13.19
N ASP A 185 15.41 -21.46 -11.94
CA ASP A 185 16.21 -21.83 -10.76
C ASP A 185 16.30 -23.35 -10.60
N TYR A 186 15.17 -24.05 -10.73
CA TYR A 186 15.12 -25.51 -10.66
C TYR A 186 15.91 -26.20 -11.77
N ASN A 187 15.99 -25.59 -12.96
CA ASN A 187 16.77 -26.14 -14.08
C ASN A 187 18.28 -25.95 -13.92
N GLN A 188 18.71 -24.94 -13.14
CA GLN A 188 20.12 -24.67 -12.85
C GLN A 188 20.66 -25.52 -11.69
N ASP A 189 19.79 -26.07 -10.85
CA ASP A 189 20.19 -26.94 -9.73
C ASP A 189 20.83 -28.25 -10.22
N GLU A 190 22.14 -28.40 -10.00
CA GLU A 190 22.90 -29.62 -10.33
C GLU A 190 22.40 -30.84 -9.54
N ASN A 191 21.82 -30.63 -8.35
CA ASN A 191 21.31 -31.69 -7.48
C ASN A 191 19.84 -32.05 -7.76
N ARG A 192 19.22 -31.51 -8.83
CA ARG A 192 17.79 -31.69 -9.12
C ARG A 192 17.32 -33.15 -9.27
N TYR A 193 18.23 -34.05 -9.61
CA TYR A 193 17.97 -35.49 -9.79
C TYR A 193 18.52 -36.36 -8.65
N THR A 194 18.98 -35.75 -7.55
CA THR A 194 19.34 -36.53 -6.36
C THR A 194 18.10 -37.27 -5.86
N ALA A 195 18.27 -38.56 -5.53
CA ALA A 195 17.18 -39.46 -5.12
C ALA A 195 16.69 -39.18 -3.69
N GLY A 196 16.43 -37.90 -3.37
CA GLY A 196 15.92 -37.43 -2.10
C GLY A 196 14.39 -37.53 -1.98
N ARG A 197 13.90 -37.60 -0.74
CA ARG A 197 12.47 -37.53 -0.42
C ARG A 197 11.90 -36.18 -0.88
N GLY A 198 11.06 -36.20 -1.94
CA GLY A 198 10.41 -35.00 -2.48
C GLY A 198 10.75 -34.67 -3.94
N ALA A 199 11.74 -35.34 -4.56
CA ALA A 199 12.14 -35.09 -5.95
C ALA A 199 10.98 -35.24 -6.96
N HIS A 200 10.11 -36.23 -6.77
CA HIS A 200 8.93 -36.45 -7.63
C HIS A 200 7.90 -35.31 -7.55
N ILE A 201 7.80 -34.61 -6.41
CA ILE A 201 6.88 -33.48 -6.23
C ILE A 201 7.42 -32.27 -7.00
N ASN A 202 8.72 -32.01 -6.88
CA ASN A 202 9.38 -30.93 -7.61
C ASN A 202 9.34 -31.18 -9.13
N LEU A 203 9.55 -32.43 -9.57
CA LEU A 203 9.40 -32.79 -10.97
C LEU A 203 7.97 -32.56 -11.48
N LYS A 204 6.95 -32.93 -10.68
CA LYS A 204 5.54 -32.66 -11.03
C LYS A 204 5.21 -31.16 -11.03
N ARG A 205 5.85 -30.35 -10.18
CA ARG A 205 5.72 -28.89 -10.23
C ARG A 205 6.41 -28.32 -11.47
N ALA A 206 7.62 -28.79 -11.81
CA ALA A 206 8.33 -28.38 -13.01
C ALA A 206 7.52 -28.61 -14.28
N GLU A 207 6.82 -29.74 -14.40
CA GLU A 207 5.95 -29.98 -15.55
C GLU A 207 4.75 -29.03 -15.60
N ARG A 208 4.14 -28.72 -14.45
CA ARG A 208 3.08 -27.70 -14.37
C ARG A 208 3.60 -26.30 -14.70
N ALA A 209 4.78 -25.94 -14.21
CA ALA A 209 5.44 -24.67 -14.49
C ALA A 209 5.73 -24.51 -15.98
N ARG A 210 6.25 -25.55 -16.66
CA ARG A 210 6.44 -25.53 -18.13
C ARG A 210 5.15 -25.24 -18.88
N MET A 211 4.04 -25.87 -18.47
CA MET A 211 2.73 -25.58 -19.08
C MET A 211 2.27 -24.15 -18.82
N ALA A 212 2.57 -23.56 -17.65
CA ALA A 212 2.27 -22.17 -17.36
C ALA A 212 3.14 -21.22 -18.22
N VAL A 213 4.44 -21.47 -18.31
CA VAL A 213 5.41 -20.72 -19.12
C VAL A 213 5.02 -20.69 -20.60
N ASN A 214 4.59 -21.82 -21.15
CA ASN A 214 4.12 -21.92 -22.53
C ASN A 214 2.86 -21.08 -22.79
N LYS A 215 2.05 -20.79 -21.76
CA LYS A 215 0.83 -19.98 -21.88
C LYS A 215 1.08 -18.49 -21.72
N ILE A 216 2.24 -18.07 -21.20
CA ILE A 216 2.57 -16.66 -20.96
C ILE A 216 2.36 -15.78 -22.20
N PRO A 217 2.78 -16.13 -23.43
CA PRO A 217 2.57 -15.27 -24.59
C PRO A 217 1.09 -14.96 -24.82
N ALA A 218 0.24 -15.99 -24.74
CA ALA A 218 -1.20 -15.85 -24.89
C ALA A 218 -1.84 -15.03 -23.77
N ILE A 219 -1.35 -15.14 -22.53
CA ILE A 219 -1.80 -14.32 -21.40
C ILE A 219 -1.47 -12.85 -21.67
N VAL A 220 -0.25 -12.55 -22.12
CA VAL A 220 0.20 -11.18 -22.43
C VAL A 220 -0.59 -10.59 -23.58
N ASP A 221 -0.78 -11.32 -24.68
CA ASP A 221 -1.57 -10.84 -25.83
C ASP A 221 -3.02 -10.54 -25.43
N ASN A 222 -3.62 -11.42 -24.63
CA ASN A 222 -4.96 -11.22 -24.12
C ASN A 222 -5.06 -10.00 -23.18
N LEU A 223 -4.04 -9.80 -22.33
CA LEU A 223 -3.97 -8.64 -21.45
C LEU A 223 -3.85 -7.35 -22.26
N VAL A 224 -2.96 -7.27 -23.25
CA VAL A 224 -2.83 -6.12 -24.16
C VAL A 224 -4.18 -5.80 -24.83
N ASN A 225 -4.85 -6.79 -25.42
CA ASN A 225 -6.13 -6.58 -26.09
C ASN A 225 -7.20 -6.08 -25.12
N LYS A 226 -7.26 -6.63 -23.91
CA LYS A 226 -8.25 -6.20 -22.91
C LYS A 226 -7.96 -4.79 -22.40
N THR A 227 -6.70 -4.45 -22.18
CA THR A 227 -6.28 -3.10 -21.81
C THR A 227 -6.63 -2.10 -22.89
N LEU A 228 -6.35 -2.39 -24.17
CA LEU A 228 -6.71 -1.52 -25.29
C LEU A 228 -8.24 -1.33 -25.41
N ALA A 229 -9.02 -2.39 -25.20
CA ALA A 229 -10.48 -2.30 -25.18
C ALA A 229 -10.96 -1.35 -24.06
N TRP A 230 -10.40 -1.49 -22.85
CA TRP A 230 -10.71 -0.61 -21.73
C TRP A 230 -10.30 0.85 -21.99
N GLU A 231 -9.12 1.10 -22.59
CA GLU A 231 -8.68 2.45 -22.98
C GLU A 231 -9.66 3.09 -23.99
N ASN A 232 -10.16 2.29 -24.94
CA ASN A 232 -11.12 2.73 -25.95
C ASN A 232 -12.51 3.02 -25.37
N GLU A 233 -12.95 2.24 -24.38
CA GLU A 233 -14.24 2.42 -23.68
C GLU A 233 -14.21 3.64 -22.75
N THR A 234 -13.14 3.78 -21.95
CA THR A 234 -13.00 4.84 -20.94
C THR A 234 -12.43 6.14 -21.48
N LYS A 235 -11.89 6.15 -22.72
CA LYS A 235 -11.20 7.29 -23.35
C LYS A 235 -10.03 7.82 -22.52
N LYS A 236 -9.37 6.95 -21.76
CA LYS A 236 -8.22 7.25 -20.90
C LYS A 236 -7.16 6.17 -21.07
N LEU A 237 -5.88 6.54 -20.97
CA LEU A 237 -4.79 5.56 -20.95
C LEU A 237 -4.82 4.75 -19.65
N PHE A 238 -4.57 3.45 -19.75
CA PHE A 238 -4.44 2.59 -18.58
C PHE A 238 -3.03 2.74 -18.02
N LEU A 239 -2.91 3.50 -16.94
CA LEU A 239 -1.65 3.69 -16.22
C LEU A 239 -1.57 2.70 -15.05
N TYR A 240 -0.45 1.99 -15.00
CA TYR A 240 -0.03 1.10 -13.93
C TYR A 240 1.23 1.71 -13.30
N ASP A 241 1.12 2.20 -12.07
CA ASP A 241 2.19 2.92 -11.36
C ASP A 241 2.77 4.09 -12.19
N GLY A 242 1.89 4.85 -12.85
CA GLY A 242 2.25 6.01 -13.68
C GLY A 242 2.71 5.67 -15.11
N VAL A 243 2.93 4.40 -15.44
CA VAL A 243 3.37 3.97 -16.78
C VAL A 243 2.24 3.27 -17.53
N ARG A 244 2.12 3.49 -18.84
CA ARG A 244 1.10 2.82 -19.66
C ARG A 244 1.32 1.31 -19.68
N LEU A 245 0.32 0.54 -19.26
CA LEU A 245 0.42 -0.92 -19.15
C LEU A 245 0.74 -1.61 -20.48
N VAL A 246 0.18 -1.13 -21.59
CA VAL A 246 0.47 -1.69 -22.92
C VAL A 246 1.95 -1.60 -23.25
N SER A 247 2.60 -0.47 -22.95
CA SER A 247 4.03 -0.27 -23.19
C SER A 247 4.88 -1.22 -22.34
N ILE A 248 4.53 -1.42 -21.07
CA ILE A 248 5.19 -2.40 -20.19
C ILE A 248 5.13 -3.81 -20.80
N LEU A 249 3.98 -4.19 -21.35
CA LEU A 249 3.78 -5.52 -21.93
C LEU A 249 4.50 -5.70 -23.27
N GLU A 250 4.59 -4.64 -24.08
CA GLU A 250 5.37 -4.63 -25.33
C GLU A 250 6.87 -4.79 -25.03
N ASP A 251 7.41 -4.02 -24.08
CA ASP A 251 8.79 -4.13 -23.63
C ASP A 251 9.09 -5.53 -23.06
N TYR A 252 8.13 -6.10 -22.32
CA TYR A 252 8.23 -7.47 -21.82
C TYR A 252 8.33 -8.51 -22.96
N LYS A 253 7.51 -8.38 -24.02
CA LYS A 253 7.58 -9.31 -25.18
C LYS A 253 8.97 -9.27 -25.83
N ILE A 254 9.51 -8.08 -26.05
CA ILE A 254 10.84 -7.89 -26.65
C ILE A 254 11.91 -8.52 -25.75
N THR A 255 11.89 -8.20 -24.45
CA THR A 255 12.87 -8.70 -23.47
C THR A 255 12.83 -10.22 -23.39
N ARG A 256 11.63 -10.83 -23.40
CA ARG A 256 11.47 -12.28 -23.36
C ARG A 256 12.03 -12.95 -24.60
N GLN A 257 11.76 -12.41 -25.78
CA GLN A 257 12.29 -12.94 -27.05
C GLN A 257 13.82 -12.88 -27.09
N GLN A 258 14.42 -11.78 -26.61
CA GLN A 258 15.87 -11.65 -26.49
C GLN A 258 16.46 -12.70 -25.55
N ARG A 259 15.81 -12.94 -24.39
CA ARG A 259 16.25 -13.98 -23.43
C ARG A 259 16.18 -15.39 -24.03
N GLU A 260 15.11 -15.69 -24.77
CA GLU A 260 14.96 -16.99 -25.44
C GLU A 260 16.02 -17.22 -26.52
N GLU A 261 16.34 -16.18 -27.30
CA GLU A 261 17.38 -16.22 -28.33
C GLU A 261 18.78 -16.38 -27.71
N GLN A 262 19.09 -15.65 -26.64
CA GLN A 262 20.34 -15.84 -25.88
C GLN A 262 20.46 -17.28 -25.34
N LYS A 263 19.38 -17.83 -24.77
CA LYS A 263 19.33 -19.23 -24.32
C LYS A 263 19.52 -20.20 -25.49
N ARG A 264 19.00 -19.89 -26.68
CA ARG A 264 19.19 -20.70 -27.89
C ARG A 264 20.65 -20.68 -28.33
N GLN A 265 21.27 -19.51 -28.42
CA GLN A 265 22.68 -19.35 -28.77
C GLN A 265 23.59 -20.08 -27.79
N PHE A 266 23.35 -19.95 -26.48
CA PHE A 266 24.12 -20.67 -25.46
C PHE A 266 23.99 -22.19 -25.60
N ARG A 267 22.78 -22.70 -25.86
CA ARG A 267 22.57 -24.14 -26.13
C ARG A 267 23.32 -24.60 -27.39
N ASP A 268 23.35 -23.80 -28.44
CA ASP A 268 24.03 -24.16 -29.68
C ASP A 268 25.56 -24.12 -29.54
N GLN A 269 26.11 -23.16 -28.79
CA GLN A 269 27.52 -23.15 -28.40
C GLN A 269 27.88 -24.37 -27.55
N LYS A 270 27.04 -24.71 -26.56
CA LYS A 270 27.25 -25.90 -25.73
C LYS A 270 27.24 -27.18 -26.55
N LYS A 271 26.30 -27.34 -27.49
CA LYS A 271 26.27 -28.50 -28.41
C LYS A 271 27.55 -28.62 -29.23
N LEU A 272 28.08 -27.50 -29.72
CA LEU A 272 29.33 -27.49 -30.47
C LEU A 272 30.52 -27.92 -29.60
N HIS A 273 30.59 -27.43 -28.36
CA HIS A 273 31.60 -27.85 -27.41
C HIS A 273 31.48 -29.34 -27.03
N ASP A 274 30.26 -29.82 -26.75
CA ASP A 274 30.00 -31.22 -26.43
C ASP A 274 30.33 -32.14 -27.61
N MET A 275 30.08 -31.71 -28.86
CA MET A 275 30.46 -32.44 -30.07
C MET A 275 31.98 -32.55 -30.22
N LEU A 276 32.72 -31.46 -29.98
CA LEU A 276 34.20 -31.47 -29.97
C LEU A 276 34.75 -32.37 -28.85
N LEU A 277 34.13 -32.35 -27.68
CA LEU A 277 34.53 -33.22 -26.57
C LEU A 277 34.26 -34.69 -26.91
N THR A 278 33.11 -35.00 -27.52
CA THR A 278 32.75 -36.35 -27.97
C THR A 278 33.71 -36.85 -29.04
N GLU A 279 34.14 -36.01 -29.99
CA GLU A 279 35.13 -36.38 -31.00
C GLU A 279 36.49 -36.70 -30.36
N LYS A 280 36.93 -35.88 -29.40
CA LYS A 280 38.14 -36.14 -28.62
C LYS A 280 38.03 -37.43 -27.81
N GLU A 281 36.90 -37.68 -27.16
CA GLU A 281 36.64 -38.93 -26.43
C GLU A 281 36.53 -40.14 -27.37
N ALA A 282 36.03 -39.99 -28.60
CA ALA A 282 36.02 -41.07 -29.58
C ALA A 282 37.43 -41.40 -30.10
N MET A 283 38.33 -40.41 -30.18
CA MET A 283 39.72 -40.60 -30.58
C MET A 283 40.62 -41.17 -29.48
N PHE A 284 40.38 -40.80 -28.22
CA PHE A 284 41.23 -41.19 -27.08
C PHE A 284 40.55 -42.13 -26.06
N GLY A 285 39.27 -42.47 -26.27
CA GLY A 285 38.48 -43.30 -25.37
C GLY A 285 38.68 -44.80 -25.60
N SER A 286 38.71 -45.54 -24.50
CA SER A 286 38.74 -47.00 -24.49
C SER A 286 37.49 -47.56 -25.16
N LYS A 287 37.59 -48.13 -26.37
CA LYS A 287 36.48 -48.84 -27.01
C LYS A 287 35.93 -49.90 -26.03
N PRO A 288 34.63 -49.91 -25.70
CA PRO A 288 34.07 -51.05 -24.98
C PRO A 288 34.17 -52.27 -25.90
N SER A 289 34.83 -53.31 -25.39
CA SER A 289 35.04 -54.58 -26.08
C SER A 289 33.71 -55.14 -26.60
N PRO A 290 33.63 -55.69 -27.83
CA PRO A 290 32.39 -56.20 -28.39
C PRO A 290 31.89 -57.37 -27.54
N ARG A 291 30.77 -57.20 -26.83
CA ARG A 291 30.14 -58.32 -26.13
C ARG A 291 29.67 -59.35 -27.16
N ARG A 292 30.20 -60.55 -26.99
CA ARG A 292 29.89 -61.81 -27.69
C ARG A 292 28.37 -61.98 -27.85
N SER A 293 27.94 -62.26 -29.07
CA SER A 293 26.56 -62.62 -29.42
C SER A 293 26.12 -63.89 -28.68
N THR A 294 25.11 -63.80 -27.82
CA THR A 294 24.45 -64.98 -27.25
C THR A 294 23.29 -65.37 -28.14
N SER A 295 23.59 -66.25 -29.10
CA SER A 295 22.59 -66.97 -29.88
C SER A 295 21.84 -67.97 -28.98
N PHE A 296 20.58 -67.69 -28.67
CA PHE A 296 19.63 -68.75 -28.31
C PHE A 296 18.60 -68.87 -29.43
N ARG A 297 18.99 -69.61 -30.47
CA ARG A 297 18.05 -70.31 -31.33
C ARG A 297 17.51 -71.50 -30.52
N LYS A 298 16.21 -71.55 -30.29
CA LYS A 298 15.47 -72.81 -30.18
C LYS A 298 14.31 -72.78 -31.15
N ALA A 299 14.42 -73.60 -32.18
CA ALA A 299 13.36 -73.90 -33.13
C ALA A 299 12.59 -75.15 -32.67
N ASN A 300 11.27 -75.02 -32.72
CA ASN A 300 10.25 -75.98 -33.16
C ASN A 300 10.23 -77.44 -32.64
N GLY A 301 9.04 -77.85 -32.14
CA GLY A 301 8.70 -79.24 -31.84
C GLY A 301 7.28 -79.49 -31.31
N TYR A 302 6.26 -79.07 -32.07
CA TYR A 302 4.90 -79.67 -32.24
C TYR A 302 3.94 -80.05 -31.07
N ARG A 303 2.78 -79.33 -31.08
CA ARG A 303 1.33 -79.69 -30.89
C ARG A 303 0.85 -80.30 -29.56
N ALA A 304 -0.37 -80.08 -29.05
CA ALA A 304 -1.67 -79.48 -29.46
C ALA A 304 -2.35 -78.90 -28.18
N ASN A 305 -3.40 -78.07 -28.10
CA ASN A 305 -4.59 -77.83 -28.91
C ASN A 305 -5.32 -76.58 -28.32
N GLY A 306 -6.13 -75.85 -29.10
CA GLY A 306 -7.26 -75.06 -28.58
C GLY A 306 -7.30 -73.55 -28.90
N ASN A 307 -8.14 -73.19 -29.88
CA ASN A 307 -8.46 -71.85 -30.41
C ASN A 307 -8.95 -70.79 -29.41
N GLY A 308 -8.77 -69.50 -29.77
CA GLY A 308 -9.72 -68.43 -29.39
C GLY A 308 -9.18 -67.01 -29.36
N SER A 309 -9.29 -66.29 -30.48
CA SER A 309 -8.94 -64.86 -30.67
C SER A 309 -9.84 -63.90 -29.89
N VAL A 310 -9.27 -62.95 -29.13
CA VAL A 310 -9.75 -61.53 -29.05
C VAL A 310 -8.77 -60.62 -28.27
N THR A 311 -8.56 -59.40 -28.79
CA THR A 311 -7.88 -58.24 -28.17
C THR A 311 -8.71 -57.60 -27.04
N PRO A 312 -8.09 -56.98 -26.01
CA PRO A 312 -8.80 -56.01 -25.18
C PRO A 312 -8.14 -54.61 -25.15
N SER A 313 -8.90 -53.60 -25.56
CA SER A 313 -8.74 -52.20 -25.16
C SER A 313 -9.04 -51.99 -23.66
N PRO A 314 -8.48 -50.98 -22.99
CA PRO A 314 -8.80 -50.72 -21.59
C PRO A 314 -9.97 -49.71 -21.46
N ARG A 315 -11.07 -50.13 -20.81
CA ARG A 315 -12.08 -49.22 -20.23
C ARG A 315 -12.04 -49.34 -18.69
N ARG A 316 -11.77 -48.19 -18.06
CA ARG A 316 -12.51 -47.53 -16.96
C ARG A 316 -13.29 -48.44 -15.98
N ASN A 317 -12.95 -48.35 -14.69
CA ASN A 317 -13.85 -48.66 -13.58
C ASN A 317 -13.80 -47.54 -12.52
N SER A 318 -14.97 -47.20 -11.99
CA SER A 318 -15.24 -46.17 -10.98
C SER A 318 -16.40 -46.61 -10.10
N VAL A 319 -16.21 -46.72 -8.77
CA VAL A 319 -17.15 -46.58 -7.64
C VAL A 319 -16.40 -46.97 -6.35
N GLY A 320 -16.53 -46.40 -5.14
CA GLY A 320 -17.31 -45.28 -4.62
C GLY A 320 -17.11 -45.16 -3.08
N CYS A 321 -16.98 -43.91 -2.59
CA CYS A 321 -17.31 -43.28 -1.30
C CYS A 321 -17.08 -43.97 0.08
N ALA A 322 -16.36 -43.26 0.98
CA ALA A 322 -16.82 -42.87 2.33
C ALA A 322 -15.84 -41.86 2.99
N THR A 323 -16.36 -40.73 3.48
CA THR A 323 -15.70 -39.72 4.35
C THR A 323 -15.61 -40.19 5.81
N PRO A 324 -14.69 -39.66 6.64
CA PRO A 324 -15.03 -38.49 7.46
C PRO A 324 -13.90 -37.44 7.62
N GLU A 325 -14.33 -36.23 8.03
CA GLU A 325 -13.57 -35.06 8.47
C GLU A 325 -12.39 -35.36 9.39
N LEU A 326 -11.30 -34.59 9.27
CA LEU A 326 -10.60 -33.95 10.40
C LEU A 326 -9.71 -32.79 9.93
N LEU A 327 -9.60 -31.80 10.81
CA LEU A 327 -9.09 -30.44 10.64
C LEU A 327 -7.55 -30.33 10.65
N THR A 328 -7.09 -29.22 10.03
CA THR A 328 -5.85 -28.42 10.31
C THR A 328 -4.46 -28.92 9.85
N PRO A 329 -3.42 -28.06 9.75
CA PRO A 329 -3.37 -26.59 9.59
C PRO A 329 -2.43 -26.09 8.46
N ARG A 330 -2.70 -24.85 8.04
CA ARG A 330 -1.89 -24.01 7.15
C ARG A 330 -0.68 -23.46 7.94
N SER A 331 0.52 -23.92 7.62
CA SER A 331 1.77 -23.33 8.15
C SER A 331 2.34 -22.31 7.17
N TYR A 332 2.20 -21.04 7.52
CA TYR A 332 3.07 -19.97 7.06
C TYR A 332 4.48 -20.23 7.60
N SER A 333 5.48 -20.32 6.73
CA SER A 333 6.86 -19.99 7.10
C SER A 333 7.38 -18.95 6.11
N GLY A 334 7.49 -17.73 6.62
CA GLY A 334 8.15 -16.64 5.93
C GLY A 334 9.64 -16.95 5.79
N ARG A 335 10.12 -16.99 4.56
CA ARG A 335 11.44 -16.47 4.21
C ARG A 335 11.26 -15.51 3.06
N GLN A 336 11.25 -14.22 3.39
CA GLN A 336 11.54 -13.16 2.43
C GLN A 336 12.97 -13.37 1.95
N ASN A 337 13.14 -13.97 0.76
CA ASN A 337 14.39 -13.90 0.02
C ASN A 337 14.36 -12.62 -0.84
N GLY A 338 15.35 -11.75 -0.62
CA GLY A 338 15.43 -10.37 -1.10
C GLY A 338 15.69 -10.17 -2.60
N TYR A 339 15.04 -10.93 -3.49
CA TYR A 339 15.09 -10.72 -4.94
C TYR A 339 13.92 -9.87 -5.47
N PHE A 340 13.08 -9.32 -4.58
CA PHE A 340 11.86 -8.59 -4.93
C PHE A 340 12.08 -7.13 -5.39
N LYS A 341 13.33 -6.69 -5.61
CA LYS A 341 13.64 -5.29 -5.91
C LYS A 341 13.71 -4.96 -7.40
N GLU A 342 13.84 -5.97 -8.27
CA GLU A 342 14.13 -5.73 -9.69
C GLU A 342 12.88 -5.58 -10.55
N MET A 343 11.78 -6.27 -10.23
CA MET A 343 10.52 -6.14 -10.99
C MET A 343 9.61 -4.99 -10.55
N ARG A 344 9.88 -4.34 -9.41
CA ARG A 344 9.10 -3.17 -8.96
C ARG A 344 9.60 -1.84 -9.56
N ARG A 345 10.73 -1.83 -10.26
CA ARG A 345 11.22 -0.63 -10.96
C ARG A 345 11.01 -0.76 -12.46
N LEU A 346 9.79 -0.50 -12.91
CA LEU A 346 9.49 -0.14 -14.30
C LEU A 346 9.86 1.34 -14.57
N SER A 347 11.03 1.77 -14.09
CA SER A 347 11.54 3.13 -14.33
C SER A 347 12.62 3.06 -15.39
N THR A 348 12.25 3.49 -16.60
CA THR A 348 13.14 3.62 -17.76
C THR A 348 14.02 4.85 -17.58
N ALA A 349 15.23 4.68 -17.05
CA ALA A 349 16.28 5.70 -17.08
C ALA A 349 17.38 5.26 -18.08
N PRO A 350 17.83 6.14 -19.00
CA PRO A 350 18.83 5.77 -20.00
C PRO A 350 20.22 5.70 -19.35
N LEU A 351 20.86 4.53 -19.42
CA LEU A 351 22.26 4.35 -19.02
C LEU A 351 23.18 4.90 -20.11
N ASN A 352 23.61 6.15 -19.98
CA ASN A 352 24.74 6.69 -20.72
C ASN A 352 26.05 6.16 -20.11
N PHE A 353 26.69 5.21 -20.81
CA PHE A 353 28.06 4.80 -20.54
C PHE A 353 29.01 5.87 -21.07
N VAL A 354 29.69 6.61 -20.18
CA VAL A 354 30.91 7.35 -20.53
C VAL A 354 32.07 6.66 -19.84
N ALA A 355 32.94 6.06 -20.65
CA ALA A 355 34.19 5.46 -20.22
C ALA A 355 35.11 6.55 -19.66
N ILE A 356 35.58 6.36 -18.42
CA ILE A 356 36.72 7.12 -17.87
C ILE A 356 37.86 6.13 -17.66
N THR A 357 38.98 6.48 -18.26
CA THR A 357 40.25 5.75 -18.31
C THR A 357 40.89 5.62 -16.92
N LYS A 358 41.52 4.47 -16.68
CA LYS A 358 42.39 4.22 -15.51
C LYS A 358 43.68 5.00 -15.65
N GLU A 359 44.04 5.78 -14.63
CA GLU A 359 45.44 6.14 -14.36
C GLU A 359 45.73 6.05 -12.85
N ASP A 360 46.78 5.30 -12.53
CA ASP A 360 47.40 5.16 -11.21
C ASP A 360 48.07 6.47 -10.80
N VAL A 361 47.78 7.01 -9.61
CA VAL A 361 48.71 7.90 -8.90
C VAL A 361 48.66 7.67 -7.38
N MET A 362 49.84 7.30 -6.89
CA MET A 362 50.37 7.20 -5.54
C MET A 362 49.75 8.10 -4.45
N SER A 363 49.44 7.49 -3.30
CA SER A 363 49.09 8.16 -2.06
C SER A 363 50.34 8.63 -1.30
N PHE A 364 50.49 9.93 -1.10
CA PHE A 364 51.32 10.51 -0.03
C PHE A 364 50.47 11.38 0.89
N SER A 365 50.80 11.27 2.17
CA SER A 365 50.40 12.06 3.35
C SER A 365 50.18 13.56 3.12
N SER A 366 49.33 14.21 3.93
CA SER A 366 49.79 15.11 5.02
C SER A 366 48.72 16.13 5.48
N VAL A 367 48.76 16.41 6.79
CA VAL A 367 48.35 17.63 7.52
C VAL A 367 46.86 17.93 7.73
N CYS A 368 46.45 17.83 9.00
CA CYS A 368 45.36 18.59 9.58
C CYS A 368 45.90 19.39 10.78
N GLY A 369 45.80 20.71 10.70
CA GLY A 369 45.53 21.66 11.79
C GLY A 369 46.47 21.76 13.01
N SER A 370 47.39 22.72 12.94
CA SER A 370 47.88 23.54 14.08
C SER A 370 46.69 24.31 14.71
N GLU A 371 46.56 24.62 16.01
CA GLU A 371 47.50 25.24 16.97
C GLU A 371 47.07 25.04 18.46
N PRO A 372 47.95 25.36 19.44
CA PRO A 372 47.88 25.03 20.87
C PRO A 372 47.25 26.18 21.72
N GLU A 373 47.02 26.13 23.04
CA GLU A 373 48.00 26.01 24.13
C GLU A 373 47.26 26.04 25.50
N SER A 374 47.75 25.26 26.48
CA SER A 374 47.41 25.34 27.92
C SER A 374 48.51 26.18 28.63
N PRO A 375 48.36 26.71 29.88
CA PRO A 375 48.30 25.85 31.09
C PRO A 375 47.46 26.41 32.27
N PRO A 376 47.27 25.61 33.34
CA PRO A 376 46.69 26.05 34.60
C PRO A 376 47.77 26.40 35.63
N GLN A 377 47.55 27.43 36.45
CA GLN A 377 48.13 27.54 37.80
C GLN A 377 47.47 28.68 38.61
N ALA A 378 47.22 28.36 39.89
CA ALA A 378 46.63 29.14 40.99
C ALA A 378 45.10 29.24 41.05
#